data_AF-A0A7K1CW83-F1
#
_entry.id   AF-A0A7K1CW83-F1
#
_cell.length_a   1.000
_cell.length_b   1.000
_cell.length_c   1.000
_cell.angle_alpha   90.00
_cell.angle_beta   90.00
_cell.angle_gamma   90.00
#
_symmetry.space_group_name_H-M   'P 1'
#
loop_
_entity.id
_entity.type
_entity.pdbx_description
1 polymer ?
#
loop_
_entity_poly.entity_id
_entity_poly.type
_entity_poly.pdbx_seq_one_letter_code
_entity_poly.pdbx_strand_id
1 'polypeptide(L)'
;MKRNIIMALVLAIACLVPATTAVAKTAKTGGPCATAGQKVTVYDKVLPNRGKTYTCVKSKSGLKFGPAVETAKIKSLLTISQIWRGNSVKLSILDAQGNSCEVKTNTSPECKGFYLGWRANFKDEDKTIVYNDLETTISGLMVGDRGAFRLMYQENQSAMPIVVKEFPFYYDY
;
A
#
# COMPACT_ATOMS: atom_id res chain seq x y z
N MET A 1 -57.99 -40.08 5.35
CA MET A 1 -58.22 -38.63 5.50
C MET A 1 -57.16 -37.86 4.72
N LYS A 2 -57.63 -36.84 4.00
CA LYS A 2 -57.00 -35.66 3.37
C LYS A 2 -55.47 -35.58 3.17
N ARG A 3 -55.15 -35.23 1.90
CA ARG A 3 -53.92 -34.69 1.29
C ARG A 3 -53.16 -33.68 2.15
N ASN A 4 -51.85 -33.59 1.95
CA ASN A 4 -51.21 -32.31 1.60
C ASN A 4 -49.95 -32.52 0.75
N ILE A 5 -50.04 -31.96 -0.46
CA ILE A 5 -48.97 -31.71 -1.43
C ILE A 5 -48.31 -30.39 -0.97
N ILE A 6 -46.98 -30.35 -0.85
CA ILE A 6 -46.24 -29.10 -1.06
C ILE A 6 -45.13 -29.37 -2.06
N MET A 7 -45.31 -28.66 -3.17
CA MET A 7 -44.47 -28.44 -4.33
C MET A 7 -43.56 -27.22 -4.05
N ALA A 8 -42.54 -27.05 -4.89
CA ALA A 8 -41.60 -25.91 -5.00
C ALA A 8 -40.23 -26.17 -4.31
N LEU A 9 -39.09 -25.78 -4.88
CA LEU A 9 -38.81 -24.93 -6.02
C LEU A 9 -37.42 -25.28 -6.56
N VAL A 10 -37.29 -25.29 -7.88
CA VAL A 10 -36.01 -25.30 -8.61
C VAL A 10 -35.27 -23.99 -8.34
N LEU A 11 -33.97 -24.01 -8.05
CA LEU A 11 -33.09 -22.93 -8.47
C LEU A 11 -31.70 -23.45 -8.85
N ALA A 12 -31.28 -23.00 -10.04
CA ALA A 12 -30.13 -23.47 -10.76
C ALA A 12 -28.80 -22.88 -10.27
N ILE A 13 -27.77 -23.71 -10.40
CA ILE A 13 -26.38 -23.47 -10.78
C ILE A 13 -25.96 -22.00 -10.92
N ALA A 14 -24.94 -21.60 -10.15
CA ALA A 14 -23.92 -20.68 -10.61
C ALA A 14 -22.55 -21.13 -10.05
N CYS A 15 -21.67 -21.55 -10.97
CA CYS A 15 -20.26 -21.81 -10.71
C CYS A 15 -19.61 -20.60 -10.06
N LEU A 16 -19.19 -20.72 -8.80
CA LEU A 16 -18.17 -19.85 -8.22
C LEU A 16 -16.82 -20.28 -8.79
N VAL A 17 -16.48 -19.74 -9.97
CA VAL A 17 -15.10 -19.74 -10.44
C VAL A 17 -14.29 -18.92 -9.43
N PRO A 18 -13.18 -19.43 -8.86
CA PRO A 18 -12.30 -18.59 -8.08
C PRO A 18 -11.81 -17.49 -9.01
N ALA A 19 -12.07 -16.23 -8.64
CA ALA A 19 -11.45 -15.08 -9.27
C ALA A 19 -9.93 -15.26 -9.09
N THR A 20 -9.29 -15.79 -10.12
CA THR A 20 -7.84 -15.80 -10.22
C THR A 20 -7.42 -14.34 -10.14
N THR A 21 -6.86 -13.97 -9.00
CA THR A 21 -6.13 -12.72 -8.82
C THR A 21 -4.97 -12.76 -9.79
N ALA A 22 -5.22 -12.25 -10.99
CA ALA A 22 -4.18 -12.02 -11.96
C ALA A 22 -3.19 -11.03 -11.32
N VAL A 23 -2.04 -11.58 -10.92
CA VAL A 23 -0.83 -10.86 -10.57
C VAL A 23 -0.69 -9.68 -11.55
N ALA A 24 -0.48 -8.48 -11.00
CA ALA A 24 -0.35 -7.24 -11.75
C ALA A 24 0.78 -7.35 -12.80
N LYS A 25 0.46 -7.87 -13.99
CA LYS A 25 1.28 -7.69 -15.18
C LYS A 25 1.31 -6.18 -15.42
N THR A 26 2.51 -5.61 -15.54
CA THR A 26 2.73 -4.20 -15.87
C THR A 26 1.92 -3.82 -17.10
N ALA A 27 0.79 -3.14 -16.89
CA ALA A 27 -0.05 -2.64 -17.97
C ALA A 27 0.70 -1.51 -18.69
N LYS A 28 0.71 -1.56 -20.02
CA LYS A 28 1.25 -0.51 -20.89
C LYS A 28 0.16 -0.13 -21.88
N THR A 29 0.12 1.14 -22.26
CA THR A 29 -0.79 1.64 -23.30
C THR A 29 -0.66 0.78 -24.56
N GLY A 30 -1.79 0.37 -25.14
CA GLY A 30 -1.83 -0.48 -26.33
C GLY A 30 -1.59 -1.97 -26.08
N GLY A 31 -1.24 -2.38 -24.86
CA GLY A 31 -1.11 -3.78 -24.48
C GLY A 31 -2.47 -4.51 -24.45
N PRO A 32 -2.49 -5.84 -24.68
CA PRO A 32 -3.72 -6.62 -24.63
C PRO A 32 -4.31 -6.66 -23.21
N CYS A 33 -5.63 -6.68 -23.11
CA CYS A 33 -6.37 -6.81 -21.86
C CYS A 33 -7.56 -7.78 -22.03
N ALA A 34 -8.02 -8.35 -20.92
CA ALA A 34 -8.98 -9.45 -20.94
C ALA A 34 -10.42 -8.99 -21.04
N THR A 35 -10.78 -7.92 -20.31
CA THR A 35 -12.19 -7.52 -20.15
C THR A 35 -12.36 -6.02 -20.38
N ALA A 36 -13.31 -5.63 -21.23
CA ALA A 36 -13.65 -4.22 -21.45
C ALA A 36 -14.03 -3.55 -20.12
N GLY A 37 -13.49 -2.36 -19.87
CA GLY A 37 -13.68 -1.64 -18.61
C GLY A 37 -12.74 -2.07 -17.47
N GLN A 38 -11.94 -3.14 -17.64
CA GLN A 38 -10.89 -3.50 -16.68
C GLN A 38 -9.96 -2.31 -16.45
N LYS A 39 -9.78 -1.93 -15.18
CA LYS A 39 -8.85 -0.88 -14.77
C LYS A 39 -7.62 -1.52 -14.12
N VAL A 40 -6.44 -1.03 -14.48
CA VAL A 40 -5.17 -1.41 -13.83
C VAL A 40 -4.41 -0.15 -13.49
N THR A 41 -4.05 0.03 -12.22
CA THR A 41 -3.18 1.13 -11.78
C THR A 41 -1.76 0.63 -11.66
N VAL A 42 -0.83 1.32 -12.30
CA VAL A 42 0.61 1.05 -12.23
C VAL A 42 1.28 2.23 -11.56
N TYR A 43 1.99 1.99 -10.46
CA TYR A 43 2.76 3.00 -9.78
C TYR A 43 4.13 3.17 -10.43
N ASP A 44 4.59 4.41 -10.52
CA ASP A 44 5.87 4.76 -11.12
C ASP A 44 7.03 4.23 -10.27
N LYS A 45 8.02 3.58 -10.88
CA LYS A 45 9.16 3.02 -10.12
C LYS A 45 10.07 4.10 -9.52
N VAL A 46 10.10 5.29 -10.13
CA VAL A 46 10.90 6.45 -9.73
C VAL A 46 10.12 7.32 -8.74
N LEU A 47 8.82 7.49 -8.98
CA LEU A 47 7.90 8.23 -8.09
C LEU A 47 6.79 7.29 -7.59
N PRO A 48 7.08 6.37 -6.66
CA PRO A 48 6.14 5.34 -6.23
C PRO A 48 4.82 5.88 -5.70
N ASN A 49 4.78 7.13 -5.24
CA ASN A 49 3.54 7.81 -4.85
C ASN A 49 2.65 8.28 -6.02
N ARG A 50 3.05 8.07 -7.28
CA ARG A 50 2.29 8.40 -8.49
C ARG A 50 1.85 7.13 -9.22
N GLY A 51 0.55 6.98 -9.44
CA GLY A 51 -0.10 5.91 -10.16
C GLY A 51 -0.71 6.40 -11.47
N LYS A 52 -0.54 5.60 -12.51
CA LYS A 52 -1.23 5.73 -13.79
C LYS A 52 -2.25 4.61 -13.92
N THR A 53 -3.52 4.95 -14.09
CA THR A 53 -4.57 3.97 -14.39
C THR A 53 -4.75 3.83 -15.90
N TYR A 54 -4.73 2.59 -16.34
CA TYR A 54 -5.07 2.17 -17.69
C TYR A 54 -6.46 1.55 -17.67
N THR A 55 -7.33 1.96 -18.59
CA THR A 55 -8.66 1.35 -18.78
C THR A 55 -8.66 0.53 -20.07
N CYS A 56 -9.09 -0.72 -19.98
CA CYS A 56 -9.26 -1.61 -21.12
C CYS A 56 -10.43 -1.13 -21.98
N VAL A 57 -10.16 -0.80 -23.24
CA VAL A 57 -11.14 -0.27 -24.19
C VAL A 57 -11.18 -1.13 -25.46
N LYS A 58 -12.32 -1.09 -26.15
CA LYS A 58 -12.47 -1.76 -27.44
C LYS A 58 -11.71 -0.96 -28.50
N SER A 59 -10.78 -1.62 -29.19
CA SER A 59 -10.08 -1.08 -30.35
C SER A 59 -10.48 -1.86 -31.63
N LYS A 60 -10.05 -1.36 -32.79
CA LYS A 60 -10.22 -2.06 -34.09
C LYS A 60 -9.58 -3.47 -34.12
N SER A 61 -8.62 -3.73 -33.24
CA SER A 61 -7.81 -4.96 -33.19
C SER A 61 -8.06 -5.79 -31.92
N GLY A 62 -9.21 -5.58 -31.28
CA GLY A 62 -9.57 -6.25 -30.02
C GLY A 62 -9.45 -5.35 -28.79
N LEU A 63 -9.49 -5.96 -27.61
CA LEU A 63 -9.43 -5.25 -26.33
C LEU A 63 -7.99 -4.84 -26.00
N LYS A 64 -7.77 -3.54 -25.79
CA LYS A 64 -6.44 -2.98 -25.47
C LYS A 64 -6.56 -1.93 -24.37
N PHE A 65 -5.50 -1.79 -23.57
CA PHE A 65 -5.41 -0.69 -22.62
C PHE A 65 -5.32 0.65 -23.37
N GLY A 66 -6.23 1.56 -23.07
CA GLY A 66 -6.23 2.93 -23.58
C GLY A 66 -5.08 3.77 -23.00
N PRO A 67 -5.03 5.08 -23.31
CA PRO A 67 -4.03 5.95 -22.75
C PRO A 67 -4.08 5.95 -21.22
N ALA A 68 -2.89 5.96 -20.60
CA ALA A 68 -2.76 6.15 -19.16
C ALA A 68 -3.34 7.50 -18.74
N VAL A 69 -4.13 7.49 -17.68
CA VAL A 69 -4.52 8.69 -16.95
C VAL A 69 -3.71 8.69 -15.64
N GLU A 70 -3.05 9.81 -15.31
CA GLU A 70 -2.47 9.98 -13.98
C GLU A 70 -3.62 10.12 -12.99
N THR A 71 -3.78 9.14 -12.11
CA THR A 71 -5.01 8.94 -11.33
C THR A 71 -4.78 8.85 -9.84
N ALA A 72 -3.55 8.60 -9.38
CA ALA A 72 -3.26 8.54 -7.96
C ALA A 72 -1.95 9.26 -7.68
N LYS A 73 -2.00 10.45 -7.07
CA LYS A 73 -0.86 10.94 -6.28
C LYS A 73 -1.25 10.73 -4.83
N ILE A 74 -0.57 9.82 -4.12
CA ILE A 74 -0.74 9.71 -2.68
C ILE A 74 -0.15 10.97 -2.07
N LYS A 75 -1.01 11.98 -1.89
CA LYS A 75 -0.69 13.21 -1.19
C LYS A 75 -1.06 12.97 0.26
N SER A 76 -0.05 13.02 1.11
CA SER A 76 -0.23 12.93 2.54
C SER A 76 0.50 14.10 3.19
N LEU A 77 -0.17 14.74 4.15
CA LEU A 77 0.47 15.71 5.04
C LEU A 77 1.14 15.03 6.24
N LEU A 78 1.00 13.70 6.34
CA LEU A 78 1.63 12.93 7.41
C LEU A 78 3.15 13.07 7.35
N THR A 79 3.78 13.03 8.51
CA THR A 79 5.23 13.06 8.68
C THR A 79 5.70 11.97 9.63
N ILE A 80 7.03 11.79 9.74
CA ILE A 80 7.64 10.90 10.72
C ILE A 80 8.33 11.76 11.78
N SER A 81 7.95 11.58 13.04
CA SER A 81 8.70 12.06 14.20
C SER A 81 9.91 11.16 14.44
N GLN A 82 11.02 11.74 14.87
CA GLN A 82 12.24 11.01 15.22
C GLN A 82 12.72 11.48 16.60
N ILE A 83 12.65 10.61 17.59
CA ILE A 83 13.11 10.88 18.96
C ILE A 83 14.33 9.99 19.23
N TRP A 84 15.51 10.62 19.25
CA TRP A 84 16.79 9.96 19.46
C TRP A 84 17.13 9.84 20.95
N ARG A 85 17.60 8.68 21.39
CA ARG A 85 18.03 8.38 22.77
C ARG A 85 19.22 7.44 22.75
N GLY A 86 20.43 7.97 22.93
CA GLY A 86 21.65 7.20 22.76
C GLY A 86 21.70 6.57 21.37
N ASN A 87 22.01 5.28 21.29
CA ASN A 87 22.05 4.51 20.04
C ASN A 87 20.68 3.99 19.58
N SER A 88 19.60 4.69 19.94
CA SER A 88 18.23 4.31 19.62
C SER A 88 17.45 5.48 19.05
N VAL A 89 16.53 5.18 18.13
CA VAL A 89 15.56 6.14 17.59
C VAL A 89 14.16 5.56 17.71
N LYS A 90 13.25 6.36 18.28
CA LYS A 90 11.82 6.11 18.26
C LYS A 90 11.19 6.91 17.12
N LEU A 91 10.46 6.20 16.26
CA LEU A 91 9.75 6.73 15.10
C LEU A 91 8.24 6.68 15.37
N SER A 92 7.51 7.74 15.02
CA SER A 92 6.04 7.78 15.09
C SER A 92 5.50 8.52 13.87
N ILE A 93 4.39 8.07 13.30
CA ILE A 93 3.70 8.80 12.23
C ILE A 93 2.87 9.92 12.85
N LEU A 94 3.03 11.15 12.37
CA LEU A 94 2.26 12.32 12.82
C LEU A 94 1.35 12.86 11.73
N ASP A 95 0.19 13.39 12.12
CA ASP A 95 -0.68 14.16 11.24
C ASP A 95 -0.15 15.57 10.94
N ALA A 96 -0.92 16.36 10.18
CA ALA A 96 -0.55 17.72 9.81
C ALA A 96 -0.51 18.69 11.01
N GLN A 97 -1.17 18.32 12.12
CA GLN A 97 -1.26 19.06 13.37
C GLN A 97 -0.19 18.61 14.38
N GLY A 98 0.58 17.56 14.06
CA GLY A 98 1.62 16.99 14.91
C GLY A 98 1.10 15.93 15.89
N ASN A 99 -0.16 15.49 15.77
CA ASN A 99 -0.69 14.42 16.62
C ASN A 99 -0.21 13.07 16.13
N SER A 100 0.11 12.17 17.07
CA SER A 100 0.51 10.80 16.75
C SER A 100 -0.67 10.01 16.19
N CYS A 101 -0.42 9.32 15.07
CA CYS A 101 -1.35 8.35 14.50
C CYS A 101 -1.62 7.17 15.45
N GLU A 102 -0.83 6.98 16.52
CA GLU A 102 -1.05 5.97 17.58
C GLU A 102 -2.46 6.01 18.20
N VAL A 103 -3.15 7.15 18.09
CA VAL A 103 -4.39 7.37 18.81
C VAL A 103 -5.59 7.10 17.90
N LYS A 104 -6.09 5.87 18.04
CA LYS A 104 -7.43 5.37 17.65
C LYS A 104 -7.65 5.26 16.14
N THR A 105 -7.78 4.00 15.72
CA THR A 105 -8.24 3.54 14.41
C THR A 105 -9.58 4.14 13.93
N ASN A 106 -10.31 4.86 14.80
CA ASN A 106 -11.56 5.55 14.50
C ASN A 106 -11.49 7.09 14.51
N THR A 107 -10.43 7.73 15.02
CA THR A 107 -10.33 9.21 15.05
C THR A 107 -9.37 9.80 14.04
N SER A 108 -8.46 8.98 13.48
CA SER A 108 -7.51 9.42 12.45
C SER A 108 -7.61 8.57 11.18
N PRO A 109 -8.72 8.66 10.43
CA PRO A 109 -8.88 7.95 9.15
C PRO A 109 -7.78 8.29 8.13
N GLU A 110 -7.15 9.46 8.24
CA GLU A 110 -6.01 9.90 7.44
C GLU A 110 -4.77 9.02 7.60
N CYS A 111 -4.62 8.33 8.74
CA CYS A 111 -3.50 7.42 9.00
C CYS A 111 -3.74 6.01 8.44
N LYS A 112 -4.95 5.71 7.95
CA LYS A 112 -5.31 4.37 7.48
C LYS A 112 -4.46 3.94 6.27
N GLY A 113 -3.85 2.76 6.39
CA GLY A 113 -3.00 2.18 5.34
C GLY A 113 -1.58 2.74 5.31
N PHE A 114 -1.26 3.73 6.16
CA PHE A 114 0.10 4.21 6.33
C PHE A 114 0.85 3.41 7.41
N TYR A 115 2.13 3.18 7.18
CA TYR A 115 3.01 2.50 8.13
C TYR A 115 4.47 2.95 7.95
N LEU A 116 5.31 2.57 8.91
CA LEU A 116 6.74 2.90 8.92
C LEU A 116 7.55 1.84 8.17
N GLY A 117 8.49 2.28 7.34
CA GLY A 117 9.52 1.44 6.74
C GLY A 117 10.87 2.15 6.72
N TRP A 118 11.92 1.49 6.25
CA TRP A 118 13.24 2.09 6.09
C TRP A 118 14.05 1.45 4.97
N ARG A 119 15.11 2.15 4.56
CA ARG A 119 16.25 1.62 3.81
C ARG A 119 17.49 2.12 4.52
N ALA A 120 18.34 1.21 4.98
CA ALA A 120 19.57 1.54 5.68
C ALA A 120 20.77 0.76 5.11
N ASN A 121 21.97 1.12 5.53
CA ASN A 121 23.21 0.38 5.29
C ASN A 121 23.47 -0.74 6.32
N PHE A 122 22.57 -0.94 7.28
CA PHE A 122 22.56 -2.08 8.20
C PHE A 122 21.46 -3.07 7.82
N LYS A 123 21.54 -4.30 8.33
CA LYS A 123 20.43 -5.25 8.27
C LYS A 123 19.58 -5.20 9.53
N ASP A 124 18.32 -5.56 9.40
CA ASP A 124 17.39 -5.59 10.54
C ASP A 124 17.84 -6.56 11.64
N GLU A 125 18.51 -7.66 11.27
CA GLU A 125 19.09 -8.64 12.20
C GLU A 125 20.26 -8.09 13.03
N ASP A 126 20.91 -7.01 12.59
CA ASP A 126 22.00 -6.35 13.31
C ASP A 126 21.49 -5.35 14.36
N LYS A 127 20.16 -5.24 14.52
CA LYS A 127 19.49 -4.22 15.33
C LYS A 127 18.42 -4.84 16.22
N THR A 128 18.09 -4.14 17.29
CA THR A 128 16.89 -4.45 18.08
C THR A 128 15.75 -3.57 17.60
N ILE A 129 14.77 -4.18 16.92
CA ILE A 129 13.63 -3.47 16.33
C ILE A 129 12.35 -3.87 17.05
N VAL A 130 11.66 -2.87 17.60
CA VAL A 130 10.35 -3.05 18.25
C VAL A 130 9.30 -2.38 17.37
N TYR A 131 8.46 -3.20 16.73
CA TYR A 131 7.33 -2.76 15.92
C TYR A 131 6.10 -2.54 16.81
N ASN A 132 5.47 -1.38 16.67
CA ASN A 132 4.22 -1.06 17.35
C ASN A 132 3.29 -0.31 16.38
N ASP A 133 2.87 -0.99 15.31
CA ASP A 133 2.01 -0.53 14.19
C ASP A 133 2.35 0.85 13.59
N LEU A 134 2.12 1.92 14.35
CA LEU A 134 2.30 3.32 13.98
C LEU A 134 3.51 3.97 14.68
N GLU A 135 4.16 3.21 15.56
CA GLU A 135 5.48 3.50 16.11
C GLU A 135 6.47 2.37 15.85
N THR A 136 7.75 2.73 15.79
CA THR A 136 8.82 1.76 15.71
C THR A 136 10.04 2.29 16.44
N THR A 137 10.64 1.45 17.28
CA THR A 137 11.93 1.78 17.91
C THR A 137 13.02 0.94 17.26
N ILE A 138 14.08 1.59 16.81
CA ILE A 138 15.29 0.92 16.28
C ILE A 138 16.43 1.24 17.24
N SER A 139 17.03 0.21 17.83
CA SER A 139 18.14 0.34 18.79
C SER A 139 19.38 -0.42 18.32
N GLY A 140 20.54 -0.05 18.86
CA GLY A 140 21.82 -0.63 18.43
C GLY A 140 22.41 0.05 17.20
N LEU A 141 22.07 1.33 16.98
CA LEU A 141 22.66 2.14 15.92
C LEU A 141 24.16 2.37 16.20
N MET A 142 24.97 2.28 15.16
CA MET A 142 26.42 2.47 15.22
C MET A 142 26.82 3.68 14.40
N VAL A 143 27.87 4.38 14.81
CA VAL A 143 28.40 5.54 14.07
C VAL A 143 28.63 5.14 12.61
N GLY A 144 28.04 5.91 11.69
CA GLY A 144 28.05 5.63 10.24
C GLY A 144 26.82 4.88 9.71
N ASP A 145 25.92 4.41 10.59
CA ASP A 145 24.61 3.91 10.18
C ASP A 145 23.80 5.06 9.53
N ARG A 146 23.26 4.80 8.34
CA ARG A 146 22.62 5.83 7.51
C ARG A 146 21.60 5.24 6.55
N GLY A 147 20.69 6.10 6.12
CA GLY A 147 19.64 5.66 5.22
C GLY A 147 18.51 6.67 5.11
N ALA A 148 17.30 6.13 4.95
CA ALA A 148 16.07 6.89 5.03
C ALA A 148 14.99 6.09 5.74
N PHE A 149 14.34 6.72 6.73
CA PHE A 149 13.03 6.28 7.20
C PHE A 149 11.99 6.63 6.14
N ARG A 150 10.94 5.83 6.03
CA ARG A 150 9.98 5.90 4.95
C ARG A 150 8.58 5.89 5.51
N LEU A 151 7.78 6.86 5.07
CA LEU A 151 6.34 6.80 5.20
C LEU A 151 5.85 5.93 4.04
N MET A 152 5.33 4.75 4.37
CA MET A 152 4.82 3.79 3.41
C MET A 152 3.30 3.86 3.37
N TYR A 153 2.71 3.47 2.24
CA TYR A 153 1.27 3.28 2.11
C TYR A 153 0.94 1.95 1.44
N GLN A 154 -0.07 1.28 1.95
CA GLN A 154 -0.66 0.08 1.35
C GLN A 154 -2.16 0.03 1.66
N GLU A 155 -2.99 0.00 0.61
CA GLU A 155 -4.45 0.04 0.75
C GLU A 155 -5.01 -1.24 1.40
N ASN A 156 -4.41 -2.39 1.11
CA ASN A 156 -4.74 -3.70 1.67
C ASN A 156 -3.55 -4.67 1.50
N GLN A 157 -3.58 -5.82 2.18
CA GLN A 157 -2.47 -6.79 2.18
C GLN A 157 -2.05 -7.31 0.79
N SER A 158 -2.93 -7.25 -0.22
CA SER A 158 -2.63 -7.68 -1.59
C SER A 158 -2.12 -6.55 -2.49
N ALA A 159 -2.22 -5.29 -2.04
CA ALA A 159 -1.74 -4.14 -2.79
C ALA A 159 -0.21 -4.01 -2.69
N MET A 160 0.42 -3.46 -3.73
CA MET A 160 1.86 -3.18 -3.70
C MET A 160 2.17 -2.04 -2.72
N PRO A 161 3.13 -2.20 -1.80
CA PRO A 161 3.65 -1.13 -0.97
C PRO A 161 4.18 0.06 -1.77
N ILE A 162 3.87 1.26 -1.31
CA ILE A 162 4.27 2.51 -1.94
C ILE A 162 5.08 3.35 -0.96
N VAL A 163 6.26 3.81 -1.38
CA VAL A 163 7.00 4.85 -0.65
C VAL A 163 6.34 6.20 -0.92
N VAL A 164 5.78 6.82 0.11
CA VAL A 164 5.11 8.12 0.01
C VAL A 164 6.09 9.27 0.20
N LYS A 165 6.97 9.15 1.20
CA LYS A 165 7.98 10.14 1.57
C LYS A 165 9.19 9.47 2.23
N GLU A 166 10.39 9.97 1.93
CA GLU A 166 11.64 9.55 2.57
C GLU A 166 12.13 10.64 3.54
N PHE A 167 12.70 10.21 4.66
CA PHE A 167 13.27 11.03 5.72
C PHE A 167 14.71 10.55 5.96
N PRO A 168 15.70 11.21 5.34
CA PRO A 168 17.10 10.80 5.47
C PRO A 168 17.55 10.81 6.93
N PHE A 169 18.41 9.86 7.29
CA PHE A 169 19.08 9.83 8.60
C PHE A 169 20.55 9.44 8.45
N TYR A 170 21.36 9.92 9.39
CA TYR A 170 22.76 9.56 9.59
C TYR A 170 23.00 9.57 11.09
N TYR A 171 23.53 8.49 11.65
CA TYR A 171 23.86 8.38 13.06
C TYR A 171 25.36 8.63 13.26
N ASP A 172 25.69 9.64 14.06
CA ASP A 172 27.05 10.18 14.24
C ASP A 172 27.49 10.33 15.71
N TYR A 173 26.69 9.83 16.66
CA TYR A 173 26.91 9.98 18.10
C TYR A 173 27.45 8.72 18.80
#